data_AF-A0A2A4FU28-F1
#
_entry.id   AF-A0A2A4FU28-F1
#
_cell.length_a   1.000
_cell.length_b   1.000
_cell.length_c   1.000
_cell.angle_alpha   90.00
_cell.angle_beta   90.00
_cell.angle_gamma   90.00
#
_symmetry.space_group_name_H-M   'P 1'
#
loop_
_entity.id
_entity.type
_entity.pdbx_description
1 polymer ?
#
loop_
_entity_poly.entity_id
_entity_poly.type
_entity_poly.pdbx_seq_one_letter_code
_entity_poly.pdbx_strand_id
1 'polypeptide(L)'
;MNEIAVDRLIRSSEALIAALDAHDVDAIEAALPGFGQSVAALKSPGGGLPTPGLKARLDKALALADAARARIRYLSDRTQQRIDMLAVAAGRFDCTPATYGRPGR
;
A
#
# COMPACT_ATOMS: atom_id res chain seq x y z
N MET A 1 17.06 -18.92 -1.11
CA MET A 1 16.07 -17.91 -1.56
C MET A 1 16.14 -17.83 -3.09
N ASN A 2 15.02 -17.88 -3.81
CA ASN A 2 15.03 -17.89 -5.29
C ASN A 2 15.05 -16.45 -5.85
N GLU A 3 16.11 -16.07 -6.57
CA GLU A 3 16.30 -14.72 -7.13
C GLU A 3 15.17 -14.34 -8.12
N ILE A 4 14.66 -15.33 -8.87
CA ILE A 4 13.50 -15.16 -9.76
C ILE A 4 12.24 -14.77 -8.97
N ALA A 5 12.07 -15.30 -7.75
CA ALA A 5 10.93 -14.95 -6.92
C ALA A 5 11.02 -13.51 -6.39
N VAL A 6 12.25 -13.05 -6.09
CA VAL A 6 12.49 -11.66 -5.66
C VAL A 6 12.26 -10.69 -6.82
N ASP A 7 12.74 -11.00 -8.03
CA ASP A 7 12.50 -10.16 -9.20
C ASP A 7 11.01 -10.10 -9.57
N ARG A 8 10.28 -11.21 -9.41
CA ARG A 8 8.81 -11.24 -9.59
C ARG A 8 8.10 -10.37 -8.57
N LEU A 9 8.53 -10.41 -7.31
CA LEU A 9 8.02 -9.52 -6.26
C LEU A 9 8.24 -8.06 -6.64
N ILE A 10 9.46 -7.67 -7.01
CA ILE A 10 9.79 -6.29 -7.41
C ILE A 10 8.85 -5.80 -8.50
N ARG A 11 8.69 -6.56 -9.58
CA ARG A 11 7.80 -6.17 -10.70
C ARG A 11 6.35 -6.06 -10.26
N SER A 12 5.85 -6.99 -9.45
CA SER A 12 4.48 -6.95 -8.94
C SER A 12 4.24 -5.76 -8.01
N SER A 13 5.23 -5.37 -7.21
CA SER A 13 5.19 -4.19 -6.36
C SER A 13 5.19 -2.89 -7.17
N GLU A 14 6.03 -2.81 -8.21
CA GLU A 14 6.08 -1.66 -9.12
C GLU A 14 4.72 -1.47 -9.85
N ALA A 15 4.11 -2.55 -10.32
CA ALA A 15 2.78 -2.51 -10.93
C ALA A 15 1.69 -2.05 -9.94
N LEU A 16 1.71 -2.55 -8.71
CA LEU A 16 0.78 -2.13 -7.66
C LEU A 16 0.94 -0.64 -7.32
N ILE A 17 2.18 -0.17 -7.19
CA ILE A 17 2.47 1.25 -6.93
C ILE A 17 1.94 2.13 -8.07
N ALA A 18 2.17 1.73 -9.32
CA ALA A 18 1.67 2.48 -10.48
C ALA A 18 0.13 2.57 -10.48
N ALA A 19 -0.57 1.48 -10.13
CA ALA A 19 -2.02 1.48 -10.01
C ALA A 19 -2.52 2.38 -8.87
N LEU A 20 -1.83 2.36 -7.71
CA LEU A 20 -2.13 3.24 -6.58
C LEU A 20 -1.91 4.73 -6.92
N ASP A 21 -0.84 5.04 -7.65
CA ASP A 21 -0.52 6.40 -8.10
C ASP A 21 -1.51 6.90 -9.17
N ALA A 22 -2.04 6.00 -10.00
CA ALA A 22 -3.08 6.30 -10.98
C ALA A 22 -4.49 6.46 -10.36
N HIS A 23 -4.67 6.09 -9.08
CA HIS A 23 -5.97 6.01 -8.42
C HIS A 23 -6.99 5.11 -9.15
N ASP A 24 -6.50 4.10 -9.87
CA ASP A 24 -7.32 3.20 -10.68
C ASP A 24 -7.66 1.94 -9.89
N VAL A 25 -8.92 1.85 -9.46
CA VAL A 25 -9.42 0.74 -8.63
C VAL A 25 -9.33 -0.59 -9.36
N ASP A 26 -9.68 -0.62 -10.64
CA ASP A 26 -9.68 -1.84 -11.45
C ASP A 26 -8.23 -2.32 -11.66
N ALA A 27 -7.29 -1.40 -11.90
CA ALA A 27 -5.87 -1.73 -12.00
C ALA A 27 -5.29 -2.22 -10.66
N ILE A 28 -5.73 -1.65 -9.52
CA ILE A 28 -5.33 -2.11 -8.19
C ILE A 28 -5.81 -3.55 -7.98
N GLU A 29 -7.09 -3.83 -8.26
CA GLU A 29 -7.67 -5.17 -8.14
C GLU A 29 -6.96 -6.19 -9.03
N ALA A 30 -6.60 -5.80 -10.27
CA ALA A 30 -5.85 -6.65 -11.19
C ALA A 30 -4.40 -6.93 -10.72
N ALA A 31 -3.75 -5.97 -10.05
CA ALA A 31 -2.37 -6.10 -9.58
C ALA A 31 -2.23 -6.95 -8.31
N LEU A 32 -3.24 -6.95 -7.42
CA LEU A 32 -3.21 -7.61 -6.12
C LEU A 32 -2.93 -9.13 -6.17
N PRO A 33 -3.58 -9.94 -7.05
CA PRO A 33 -3.29 -11.37 -7.15
C PRO A 33 -1.83 -11.66 -7.51
N GLY A 34 -1.24 -10.89 -8.42
CA GLY A 34 0.15 -11.06 -8.85
C GLY A 34 1.15 -10.75 -7.72
N PHE A 35 0.86 -9.71 -6.93
CA PHE A 35 1.64 -9.40 -5.73
C PHE A 35 1.52 -10.50 -4.68
N GLY A 36 0.30 -10.97 -4.38
CA GLY A 36 0.05 -12.04 -3.42
C GLY A 36 0.75 -13.36 -3.77
N GLN A 37 0.71 -13.76 -5.05
CA GLN A 37 1.42 -14.94 -5.54
C GLN A 37 2.94 -14.81 -5.40
N SER A 38 3.49 -13.62 -5.66
CA SER A 38 4.94 -13.36 -5.55
C SER A 38 5.41 -13.43 -4.09
N VAL A 39 4.61 -12.91 -3.15
CA VAL A 39 4.87 -13.03 -1.70
C VAL A 39 4.78 -14.50 -1.25
N ALA A 40 3.78 -15.25 -1.73
CA ALA A 40 3.65 -16.67 -1.40
C ALA A 40 4.86 -17.49 -1.89
N ALA A 41 5.35 -17.21 -3.10
CA ALA A 41 6.51 -17.88 -3.67
C ALA A 41 7.82 -17.64 -2.87
N LEU A 42 7.92 -16.52 -2.15
CA LEU A 42 9.06 -16.24 -1.27
C LEU A 42 9.03 -17.04 0.03
N LYS A 43 7.84 -17.49 0.47
CA LYS A 43 7.69 -18.32 1.68
C LYS A 43 8.04 -19.79 1.43
N SER A 44 8.10 -20.23 0.17
CA SER A 44 8.53 -21.58 -0.16
C SER A 44 10.04 -21.74 0.11
N PRO A 45 10.47 -22.85 0.73
CA PRO A 45 11.90 -23.11 0.98
C PRO A 45 12.65 -23.22 -0.34
N GLY A 46 13.31 -22.14 -0.75
CA GLY A 46 14.12 -22.10 -1.97
C GLY A 46 15.57 -22.45 -1.67
N GLY A 47 16.02 -23.64 -2.11
CA GLY A 47 17.37 -24.17 -1.93
C GLY A 47 18.50 -23.50 -2.74
N GLY A 48 18.33 -22.24 -3.15
CA GLY A 48 19.33 -21.49 -3.92
C GLY A 48 20.41 -20.86 -3.03
N LEU A 49 21.67 -20.99 -3.45
CA LEU A 49 22.84 -20.32 -2.86
C LEU A 49 22.67 -18.78 -2.94
N PRO A 50 23.05 -18.02 -1.89
CA PRO A 50 22.98 -16.57 -1.94
C PRO A 50 23.94 -16.00 -2.99
N THR A 51 23.40 -15.23 -3.93
CA THR A 51 24.20 -14.47 -4.90
C THR A 51 24.57 -13.09 -4.33
N PRO A 52 25.69 -12.47 -4.78
CA PRO A 52 26.12 -11.16 -4.28
C PRO A 52 25.06 -10.04 -4.44
N GLY A 53 24.19 -10.15 -5.45
CA GLY A 53 23.13 -9.17 -5.73
C GLY A 53 21.82 -9.38 -4.97
N LEU A 54 21.65 -10.53 -4.31
CA LEU A 54 20.39 -10.89 -3.64
C LEU A 54 20.02 -9.90 -2.53
N LYS A 55 21.00 -9.44 -1.74
CA LYS A 55 20.77 -8.48 -0.67
C LYS A 55 20.19 -7.17 -1.20
N ALA A 56 20.81 -6.60 -2.23
CA ALA A 56 20.34 -5.35 -2.83
C ALA A 56 18.92 -5.48 -3.42
N ARG A 57 18.60 -6.65 -4.01
CA ARG A 57 17.25 -6.92 -4.51
C ARG A 57 16.21 -7.02 -3.40
N LEU A 58 16.55 -7.65 -2.27
CA LEU A 58 15.68 -7.72 -1.10
C LEU A 58 15.46 -6.34 -0.48
N ASP A 59 16.52 -5.53 -0.35
CA ASP A 59 16.43 -4.16 0.13
C ASP A 59 15.51 -3.31 -0.78
N LYS A 60 15.63 -3.46 -2.10
CA LYS A 60 14.71 -2.83 -3.07
C LYS A 60 13.27 -3.29 -2.87
N ALA A 61 13.05 -4.59 -2.71
CA ALA A 61 11.70 -5.15 -2.53
C ALA A 61 11.04 -4.64 -1.24
N LEU A 62 11.80 -4.51 -0.14
CA LEU A 62 11.32 -3.92 1.11
C LEU A 62 10.94 -2.45 0.94
N ALA A 63 11.82 -1.66 0.31
CA ALA A 63 11.54 -0.25 0.04
C ALA A 63 10.25 -0.04 -0.78
N LEU A 64 10.02 -0.90 -1.78
CA LEU A 64 8.78 -0.87 -2.58
C LEU A 64 7.55 -1.25 -1.75
N ALA A 65 7.66 -2.24 -0.85
CA ALA A 65 6.56 -2.62 0.03
C ALA A 65 6.16 -1.47 0.97
N ASP A 66 7.15 -0.77 1.55
CA ASP A 66 6.90 0.40 2.39
C ASP A 66 6.30 1.56 1.59
N ALA A 67 6.76 1.78 0.36
CA ALA A 67 6.21 2.79 -0.54
C ALA A 67 4.74 2.54 -0.91
N ALA A 68 4.36 1.28 -1.16
CA ALA A 68 2.97 0.90 -1.40
C ALA A 68 2.11 1.09 -0.14
N ARG A 69 2.63 0.70 1.03
CA ARG A 69 1.93 0.86 2.32
C ARG A 69 1.61 2.32 2.63
N ALA A 70 2.56 3.23 2.38
CA ALA A 70 2.36 4.66 2.59
C ALA A 70 1.23 5.22 1.72
N ARG A 71 1.17 4.81 0.44
CA ARG A 71 0.12 5.22 -0.51
C ARG A 71 -1.25 4.71 -0.10
N ILE A 72 -1.35 3.43 0.24
CA ILE A 72 -2.61 2.84 0.72
C ILE A 72 -3.13 3.62 1.93
N ARG A 73 -2.26 3.91 2.91
CA ARG A 73 -2.65 4.70 4.08
C ARG A 73 -3.18 6.08 3.68
N TYR A 74 -2.46 6.79 2.82
CA TYR A 74 -2.90 8.09 2.32
C TYR A 74 -4.26 8.03 1.61
N LEU A 75 -4.49 7.04 0.75
CA LEU A 75 -5.76 6.87 0.04
C LEU A 75 -6.91 6.54 0.98
N SER A 76 -6.68 5.69 1.98
CA SER A 76 -7.65 5.37 3.02
C SER A 76 -8.01 6.61 3.84
N ASP A 77 -7.02 7.36 4.31
CA ASP A 77 -7.24 8.58 5.10
C ASP A 77 -8.03 9.62 4.29
N ARG A 78 -7.68 9.81 3.02
CA ARG A 78 -8.41 10.70 2.11
C ARG A 78 -9.85 10.24 1.86
N THR A 79 -10.08 8.94 1.74
CA THR A 79 -11.42 8.38 1.55
C THR A 79 -12.28 8.57 2.79
N GLN A 80 -11.71 8.33 3.98
CA GLN A 80 -12.35 8.59 5.26
C GLN A 80 -12.75 10.06 5.39
N GLN A 81 -11.83 10.99 5.10
CA GLN A 81 -12.12 12.43 5.15
C GLN A 81 -13.29 12.81 4.23
N ARG A 82 -13.40 12.21 3.03
CA ARG A 82 -14.52 12.46 2.12
C ARG A 82 -15.83 11.92 2.66
N ILE A 83 -15.82 10.73 3.26
CA ILE A 83 -17.00 10.14 3.90
C ILE A 83 -17.47 11.03 5.07
N ASP A 84 -16.55 11.50 5.91
CA ASP A 84 -16.85 12.36 7.04
C ASP A 84 -17.47 13.69 6.58
N MET A 85 -16.93 14.31 5.53
CA MET A 85 -17.50 15.53 4.95
C MET A 85 -18.92 15.29 4.40
N LEU A 86 -19.17 14.17 3.73
CA LEU A 86 -20.50 13.81 3.24
C LEU A 86 -21.48 13.54 4.39
N ALA A 87 -21.01 12.95 5.49
CA ALA A 87 -21.82 12.70 6.68
C ALA A 87 -22.24 14.01 7.38
N VAL A 88 -21.34 15.00 7.47
CA VAL A 88 -21.66 16.36 7.94
C VAL A 88 -22.69 17.02 7.03
N ALA A 89 -22.46 17.01 5.71
CA ALA A 89 -23.34 17.64 4.75
C ALA A 89 -24.75 17.00 4.72
N ALA A 90 -24.84 15.70 4.97
CA ALA A 90 -26.10 14.97 5.07
C ALA A 90 -26.84 15.20 6.40
N GLY A 91 -26.29 16.00 7.32
CA GLY A 91 -26.85 16.24 8.65
C GLY A 91 -26.93 14.98 9.53
N ARG A 92 -26.21 13.92 9.15
CA ARG A 92 -26.25 12.62 9.86
C ARG A 92 -25.25 12.53 10.99
N PHE A 93 -24.27 13.43 11.05
CA PHE A 93 -23.32 13.54 12.14
C PHE A 93 -23.00 15.00 12.44
N ASP A 94 -23.14 15.38 13.71
CA ASP A 94 -22.58 16.61 14.24
C ASP A 94 -21.06 16.37 14.45
N CYS A 95 -20.29 16.35 13.34
CA CYS A 95 -18.83 16.13 13.37
C CYS A 95 -18.09 17.39 13.85
N THR A 96 -18.69 18.20 14.70
CA THR A 96 -18.00 19.32 15.36
C THR A 96 -16.79 18.71 16.08
N PRO A 97 -15.55 18.93 15.60
CA PRO A 97 -14.39 18.49 16.34
C PRO A 97 -14.47 19.22 17.68
N ALA A 98 -14.37 18.51 18.81
CA ALA A 98 -14.32 19.10 20.13
C ALA A 98 -13.00 19.87 20.35
N THR A 99 -12.66 20.79 19.46
CA THR A 99 -11.37 21.49 19.45
C THR A 99 -11.57 22.88 18.86
N TYR A 100 -12.01 23.78 19.75
CA TYR A 100 -11.62 25.18 19.95
C TYR A 100 -12.78 25.93 20.60
N GLY A 101 -13.33 25.39 21.69
CA GLY A 101 -14.02 26.21 22.68
C GLY A 101 -12.97 27.06 23.40
N ARG A 102 -12.67 28.25 22.86
CA ARG A 102 -11.93 29.28 23.60
C ARG A 102 -12.78 29.64 24.83
N PRO A 103 -12.29 29.51 26.07
CA PRO A 103 -13.02 30.02 27.22
C PRO A 103 -12.91 31.55 27.16
N GLY A 104 -13.90 32.18 26.54
CA GLY A 104 -14.01 33.62 26.43
C GLY A 104 -14.86 34.17 27.55
N ARG A 105 -14.17 34.61 28.62
CA ARG A 105 -14.49 35.68 29.60
C ARG A 105 -15.89 35.73 30.22
#